data_AF-A0AAV8VDC0-F1
#
_entry.id   AF-A0AAV8VDC0-F1
#
_cell.length_a   1.000
_cell.length_b   1.000
_cell.length_c   1.000
_cell.angle_alpha   90.00
_cell.angle_beta   90.00
_cell.angle_gamma   90.00
#
_symmetry.space_group_name_H-M   'P 1'
#
loop_
_entity.id
_entity.type
_entity.pdbx_description
1 polymer ?
#
loop_
_entity_poly.entity_id
_entity_poly.type
_entity_poly.pdbx_seq_one_letter_code
_entity_poly.pdbx_strand_id
1 'polypeptide(L)'
;MVMTVICHHNVICTCYGSRRTKLNGPEEWGTDTLTREQREDPDVGGIAQWKIEGKERPEWQEISNRSSTFKGYWALRDSLAIENNLLKRVWESSDGKERNYQIVLP
;
A
#
# COMPACT_ATOMS: atom_id res chain seq x y z
N MET A 1 -2.54 -30.54 -1.78
CA MET A 1 -1.77 -31.19 -0.71
C MET A 1 -2.12 -30.45 0.58
N VAL A 2 -3.01 -31.04 1.37
CA VAL A 2 -3.57 -30.43 2.59
C VAL A 2 -2.55 -30.60 3.72
N MET A 3 -2.10 -29.50 4.32
CA MET A 3 -1.41 -29.56 5.61
C MET A 3 -2.44 -29.26 6.69
N THR A 4 -2.92 -30.34 7.31
CA THR A 4 -3.78 -30.29 8.50
C THR A 4 -2.95 -29.81 9.68
N VAL A 5 -3.32 -28.67 10.25
CA VAL A 5 -2.81 -28.24 11.56
C VAL A 5 -3.95 -28.38 12.55
N ILE A 6 -3.75 -29.21 13.57
CA ILE A 6 -4.70 -29.44 14.65
C ILE A 6 -4.60 -28.26 15.62
N CYS A 7 -5.61 -27.39 15.66
CA CYS A 7 -5.80 -26.43 16.75
C CYS A 7 -6.61 -27.11 17.88
N HIS A 8 -6.00 -27.26 19.06
CA HIS A 8 -6.72 -27.70 20.26
C HIS A 8 -7.86 -26.69 20.54
N HIS A 9 -9.10 -27.17 20.48
CA HIS A 9 -10.36 -26.42 20.63
C HIS A 9 -10.74 -25.50 19.45
N ASN A 10 -10.88 -26.13 18.29
CA ASN A 10 -12.06 -26.10 17.40
C ASN A 10 -12.81 -24.77 17.16
N VAL A 11 -12.09 -23.68 16.93
CA VAL A 11 -12.54 -22.60 16.06
C VAL A 11 -11.41 -22.29 15.09
N ILE A 12 -11.48 -22.88 13.90
CA ILE A 12 -10.60 -22.52 12.78
C ILE A 12 -11.06 -21.14 12.31
N CYS A 13 -10.45 -20.09 12.83
CA CYS A 13 -10.55 -18.76 12.24
C CYS A 13 -9.66 -18.70 10.99
N THR A 14 -10.14 -19.24 9.87
CA THR A 14 -9.62 -18.84 8.56
C THR A 14 -10.21 -17.49 8.19
N CYS A 15 -9.65 -16.41 8.72
CA CYS A 15 -9.91 -15.07 8.19
C CYS A 15 -9.07 -14.84 6.92
N TYR A 16 -9.25 -15.69 5.90
CA TYR A 16 -8.74 -15.44 4.54
C TYR A 16 -9.77 -14.59 3.80
N GLY A 17 -9.83 -13.32 4.17
CA GLY A 17 -10.79 -12.41 3.58
C GLY A 17 -10.54 -11.00 4.07
N SER A 18 -9.56 -10.31 3.47
CA SER A 18 -9.63 -8.86 3.41
C SER A 18 -10.97 -8.53 2.74
N ARG A 19 -11.94 -8.00 3.47
CA ARG A 19 -13.16 -7.42 2.89
C ARG A 19 -12.71 -6.29 1.96
N ARG A 20 -12.58 -6.59 0.67
CA ARG A 20 -12.28 -5.61 -0.36
C ARG A 20 -13.58 -4.92 -0.72
N THR A 21 -13.70 -3.66 -0.33
CA THR A 21 -14.76 -2.81 -0.87
C THR A 21 -14.35 -2.46 -2.30
N LYS A 22 -15.04 -3.00 -3.30
CA LYS A 22 -15.00 -2.43 -4.64
C LYS A 22 -15.80 -1.14 -4.57
N LEU A 23 -15.11 -0.02 -4.43
CA LEU A 23 -15.74 1.30 -4.53
C LEU A 23 -16.01 1.57 -6.01
N ASN A 24 -17.27 1.47 -6.43
CA ASN A 24 -17.72 2.17 -7.62
C ASN A 24 -17.95 3.62 -7.18
N GLY A 25 -16.86 4.37 -7.07
CA GLY A 25 -16.91 5.77 -6.66
C GLY A 25 -17.52 6.64 -7.77
N PRO A 26 -18.18 7.75 -7.42
CA PRO A 26 -18.54 8.78 -8.39
C PRO A 26 -17.31 9.25 -9.19
N GLU A 27 -17.53 9.86 -10.37
CA GLU A 27 -16.47 10.34 -11.28
C GLU A 27 -15.41 11.23 -10.58
N GLU A 28 -15.79 11.86 -9.47
CA GLU A 28 -14.92 12.60 -8.56
C GLU A 28 -13.73 11.78 -8.02
N TRP A 29 -13.84 10.45 -7.91
CA TRP A 29 -12.76 9.54 -7.51
C TRP A 29 -11.97 8.98 -8.71
N GLY A 30 -11.99 9.68 -9.84
CA GLY A 30 -11.18 9.35 -11.01
C GLY A 30 -9.68 9.30 -10.71
N THR A 31 -8.93 8.59 -11.55
CA THR A 31 -7.47 8.45 -11.43
C THR A 31 -6.76 9.81 -11.38
N ASP A 32 -7.24 10.79 -12.15
CA ASP A 32 -6.65 12.13 -12.19
C ASP A 32 -6.81 12.86 -10.85
N THR A 33 -8.03 12.86 -10.29
CA THR A 33 -8.29 13.39 -8.94
C THR A 33 -7.41 12.70 -7.92
N LEU A 34 -7.43 11.37 -7.85
CA LEU A 34 -6.63 10.60 -6.90
C LEU A 34 -5.13 10.88 -7.03
N THR A 35 -4.62 11.06 -8.24
CA THR A 35 -3.22 11.40 -8.48
C THR A 35 -2.90 12.79 -7.94
N ARG A 36 -3.79 13.76 -8.16
CA ARG A 36 -3.65 15.11 -7.62
C ARG A 36 -3.70 15.12 -6.10
N GLU A 37 -4.71 14.51 -5.49
CA GLU A 37 -4.85 14.45 -4.03
C GLU A 37 -3.66 13.74 -3.38
N GLN A 38 -3.18 12.63 -3.94
CA GLN A 38 -1.96 11.97 -3.46
C GLN A 38 -0.73 12.88 -3.57
N ARG A 39 -0.59 13.65 -4.65
CA ARG A 39 0.55 14.56 -4.84
C ARG A 39 0.53 15.72 -3.84
N GLU A 40 -0.66 16.23 -3.52
CA GLU A 40 -0.84 17.35 -2.60
C GLU A 40 -0.73 16.93 -1.13
N ASP A 41 -0.96 15.66 -0.81
CA ASP A 41 -0.77 15.13 0.54
C ASP A 41 0.72 15.18 0.97
N PRO A 42 1.03 15.78 2.13
CA PRO A 42 2.41 15.97 2.57
C PRO A 42 3.16 14.67 2.89
N ASP A 43 2.43 13.60 3.22
CA ASP A 43 3.00 12.32 3.62
C ASP A 43 3.02 11.33 2.45
N VAL A 44 1.88 11.10 1.81
CA VAL A 44 1.72 10.20 0.66
C VAL A 44 2.42 10.77 -0.57
N GLY A 45 2.30 12.08 -0.83
CA GLY A 45 2.92 12.74 -1.97
C GLY A 45 4.44 12.72 -1.91
N GLY A 46 5.01 12.90 -0.72
CA GLY A 46 6.45 12.78 -0.51
C GLY A 46 6.98 11.38 -0.84
N ILE A 47 6.26 10.33 -0.43
CA ILE A 47 6.61 8.93 -0.73
C ILE A 47 6.45 8.62 -2.22
N ALA A 48 5.35 9.09 -2.82
CA ALA A 48 5.07 8.90 -4.25
C ALA A 48 6.16 9.55 -5.10
N GLN A 49 6.51 10.80 -4.79
CA GLN A 49 7.56 11.53 -5.49
C GLN A 49 8.92 10.82 -5.37
N TRP A 50 9.29 10.36 -4.16
CA TRP A 50 10.53 9.62 -3.98
C TRP A 50 10.60 8.35 -4.84
N LYS A 51 9.50 7.59 -4.94
CA LYS A 51 9.40 6.41 -5.83
C LYS A 51 9.52 6.78 -7.31
N ILE A 52 8.86 7.85 -7.74
CA ILE A 52 8.88 8.32 -9.15
C ILE A 52 10.29 8.76 -9.54
N GLU A 53 10.97 9.51 -8.67
CA GLU A 53 12.32 10.02 -8.94
C GLU A 53 13.39 8.94 -8.88
N GLY A 54 13.06 7.75 -8.35
CA GLY A 54 14.01 6.64 -8.18
C GLY A 54 15.19 7.03 -7.30
N LYS A 55 15.01 8.01 -6.40
CA LYS A 55 16.10 8.53 -5.57
C LYS A 55 16.59 7.46 -4.60
N GLU A 56 17.86 7.58 -4.24
CA GLU A 56 18.41 6.80 -3.13
C GLU A 56 17.65 7.10 -1.83
N ARG A 57 17.85 6.23 -0.84
CA ARG A 57 17.25 6.39 0.49
C ARG A 57 17.64 7.77 1.07
N PRO A 58 16.68 8.62 1.48
CA PRO A 58 16.95 9.90 2.12
C PRO A 58 17.76 9.74 3.40
N GLU A 59 18.36 10.85 3.84
CA GLU A 59 19.13 10.87 5.06
C GLU A 59 18.26 10.53 6.28
N TRP A 60 18.87 9.91 7.29
CA TRP A 60 18.12 9.49 8.47
C TRP A 60 17.41 10.65 9.17
N GLN A 61 18.06 11.81 9.23
CA GLN A 61 17.48 13.01 9.83
C GLN A 61 16.21 13.46 9.10
N GLU A 62 16.22 13.43 7.77
CA GLU A 62 15.05 13.78 6.95
C GLU A 62 13.88 12.86 7.25
N ILE A 63 14.11 11.54 7.35
CA ILE A 63 13.06 10.57 7.69
C ILE A 63 12.59 10.76 9.14
N SER A 64 13.51 11.00 10.08
CA SER A 64 13.21 11.15 11.51
C SER A 64 12.36 12.39 11.81
N ASN A 65 12.48 13.44 11.00
CA ASN A 65 11.73 14.69 11.15
C ASN A 65 10.35 14.66 10.48
N ARG A 66 10.02 13.59 9.72
CA ARG A 66 8.71 13.42 9.07
C ARG A 66 7.63 12.94 10.04
N SER A 67 6.38 13.03 9.60
CA SER A 67 5.21 12.56 10.36
C SER A 67 5.29 11.05 10.63
N SER A 68 4.49 10.57 11.59
CA SER A 68 4.33 9.14 11.84
C SER A 68 3.76 8.39 10.63
N THR A 69 2.85 9.01 9.89
CA THR A 69 2.22 8.43 8.69
C THR A 69 3.23 8.23 7.58
N PHE A 70 4.05 9.26 7.28
CA PHE A 70 5.14 9.15 6.32
C PHE A 70 6.12 8.02 6.71
N LYS A 71 6.52 7.97 7.98
CA LYS A 71 7.41 6.91 8.49
C LYS A 71 6.80 5.52 8.34
N GLY A 72 5.49 5.39 8.54
CA GLY A 72 4.73 4.16 8.31
C GLY A 72 4.80 3.69 6.86
N TYR A 73 4.54 4.59 5.90
CA TYR A 73 4.68 4.27 4.48
C TYR A 73 6.13 4.02 4.07
N TRP A 74 7.08 4.76 4.64
CA TRP A 74 8.51 4.56 4.43
C TRP A 74 8.98 3.17 4.88
N ALA A 75 8.44 2.66 6.00
CA ALA A 75 8.70 1.30 6.46
C ALA A 75 8.13 0.24 5.47
N LEU A 76 7.06 0.57 4.76
CA LEU A 76 6.42 -0.28 3.75
C LEU A 76 6.97 -0.12 2.33
N ARG A 77 8.03 0.67 2.11
CA ARG A 77 8.52 1.09 0.78
C ARG A 77 8.76 -0.04 -0.24
N ASP A 78 9.10 -1.25 0.23
CA ASP A 78 9.34 -2.42 -0.61
C ASP A 78 8.03 -3.02 -1.14
N SER A 79 6.93 -2.81 -0.42
CA SER A 79 5.56 -3.18 -0.82
C SER A 79 4.79 -2.03 -1.49
N LEU A 80 5.48 -0.96 -1.92
CA LEU A 80 4.87 0.17 -2.63
C LEU A 80 5.36 0.23 -4.08
N ALA A 81 4.46 0.56 -5.00
CA ALA A 81 4.76 0.76 -6.41
C ALA A 81 3.97 1.94 -6.97
N ILE A 82 4.51 2.55 -8.03
CA ILE A 82 3.81 3.55 -8.83
C ILE A 82 3.19 2.85 -10.03
N GLU A 83 1.89 3.02 -10.23
CA GLU A 83 1.17 2.54 -11.41
C GLU A 83 0.26 3.66 -11.91
N ASN A 84 0.48 4.12 -13.15
CA ASN A 84 -0.24 5.27 -13.74
C ASN A 84 -0.20 6.52 -12.85
N ASN A 85 0.97 6.85 -12.31
CA ASN A 85 1.21 7.96 -11.36
C ASN A 85 0.51 7.84 -9.99
N LEU A 86 -0.19 6.73 -9.72
CA LEU A 86 -0.77 6.46 -8.41
C LEU A 86 0.16 5.60 -7.57
N LEU A 87 0.36 6.01 -6.33
CA LEU A 87 0.98 5.17 -5.30
C LEU A 87 0.01 4.06 -4.90
N LYS A 88 0.44 2.82 -5.10
CA LYS A 88 -0.30 1.62 -4.73
C LYS A 88 0.54 0.72 -3.83
N ARG A 89 -0.14 0.07 -2.90
CA ARG A 89 0.41 -1.03 -2.12
C ARG A 89 0.26 -2.33 -2.89
N VAL A 90 1.35 -3.08 -2.95
CA VAL A 90 1.47 -4.34 -3.68
C VAL A 90 1.58 -5.48 -2.69
N TRP A 91 0.85 -6.56 -2.98
CA TRP A 91 0.88 -7.79 -2.21
C TRP A 91 0.96 -8.97 -3.15
N GLU A 92 1.84 -9.90 -2.87
CA GLU A 92 1.97 -11.13 -3.62
C GLU A 92 1.38 -12.30 -2.81
N SER A 93 0.71 -13.22 -3.50
CA SER A 93 0.31 -14.47 -2.88
C SER A 93 1.54 -15.28 -2.49
N SER A 94 1.40 -16.15 -1.48
CA SER A 94 2.50 -17.00 -1.01
C SER A 94 3.05 -17.95 -2.08
N ASP A 95 2.27 -18.24 -3.13
CA ASP A 95 2.69 -19.04 -4.28
C ASP A 95 3.25 -18.19 -5.45
N GLY A 96 3.30 -16.86 -5.30
CA GLY A 96 3.83 -15.91 -6.28
C GLY A 96 2.98 -15.73 -7.54
N LYS A 97 1.79 -16.34 -7.60
CA LYS A 97 0.95 -16.33 -8.82
C LYS A 97 0.04 -15.12 -8.92
N GLU A 98 -0.32 -14.50 -7.80
CA GLU A 98 -1.19 -13.35 -7.76
C GLU A 98 -0.45 -12.14 -7.20
N ARG A 99 -0.56 -11.02 -7.92
CA ARG A 99 -0.13 -9.72 -7.43
C ARG A 99 -1.35 -8.81 -7.33
N ASN A 100 -1.63 -8.33 -6.13
CA ASN A 100 -2.77 -7.48 -5.83
C ASN A 100 -2.29 -6.04 -5.58
N TYR A 101 -3.06 -5.08 -6.08
CA TYR A 101 -2.78 -3.66 -5.94
C TYR A 101 -3.91 -2.98 -5.14
N GLN A 102 -3.53 -2.11 -4.21
CA GLN A 102 -4.45 -1.27 -3.44
C GLN A 102 -4.00 0.18 -3.50
N ILE A 103 -4.90 1.09 -3.87
CA ILE A 103 -4.61 2.52 -3.88
C ILE A 103 -4.35 2.99 -2.45
N VAL A 104 -3.25 3.72 -2.23
CA VAL A 104 -2.99 4.41 -0.97
C VAL A 104 -3.85 5.67 -0.95
N LEU A 105 -4.78 5.78 -0.02
CA LEU A 105 -5.56 7.02 0.07
C LEU A 105 -4.69 8.13 0.68
N PRO A 106 -4.75 9.36 0.14
CA PRO A 106 -4.24 10.54 0.83
C PRO A 106 -5.02 10.76 2.13
#